data_AF-W7KZY5-F1
#
_entry.id   AF-W7KZY5-F1
#
_cell.length_a   1.000
_cell.length_b   1.000
_cell.length_c   1.000
_cell.angle_alpha   90.00
_cell.angle_beta   90.00
_cell.angle_gamma   90.00
#
_symmetry.space_group_name_H-M   'P 1'
#
loop_
_entity.id
_entity.type
_entity.pdbx_description
1 polymer ?
#
loop_
_entity_poly.entity_id
_entity_poly.type
_entity_poly.pdbx_seq_one_letter_code
_entity_poly.pdbx_strand_id
1 'polypeptide(L)'
;MQGYGLYSQEAEEAAVGALFLEDGLIKDCTLRPEHFYLARLKRLLTIILQLDAKGKPVDVISVVEEAGKHNLESIGGISYITQIAGSVPTVANFSFYQDTVLEYYQKRKAVEIAGRIQENALIGDISCTLRDGIQDLMQIEDHAGDDDLGEVMPSLVELYGESEKDLGEMTGIPSGF
;
A
#
# COMPACT_ATOMS: atom_id res chain seq x y z
N MET A 1 -6.58 30.17 0.47
CA MET A 1 -6.91 28.82 -0.04
C MET A 1 -6.78 27.88 1.15
N GLN A 2 -7.90 27.31 1.59
CA GLN A 2 -7.95 26.32 2.66
C GLN A 2 -6.94 25.21 2.32
N GLY A 3 -5.98 24.92 3.19
CA GLY A 3 -5.01 23.86 2.98
C GLY A 3 -5.76 22.52 2.95
N TYR A 4 -6.09 22.04 1.77
CA TYR A 4 -6.47 20.64 1.61
C TYR A 4 -5.27 19.82 2.07
N GLY A 5 -5.44 19.06 3.15
CA GLY A 5 -4.40 18.18 3.66
C GLY A 5 -3.94 17.26 2.53
N LEU A 6 -2.64 17.24 2.22
CA LEU A 6 -2.07 16.32 1.23
C LEU A 6 -1.76 14.94 1.84
N TYR A 7 -2.12 14.74 3.11
CA TYR A 7 -1.95 13.52 3.87
C TYR A 7 -2.86 13.55 5.11
N SER A 8 -3.10 12.38 5.72
CA SER A 8 -3.65 12.26 7.08
C SER A 8 -2.59 11.60 7.95
N GLN A 9 -2.16 12.30 9.00
CA GLN A 9 -1.18 11.76 9.95
C GLN A 9 -1.75 10.56 10.70
N GLU A 10 -3.01 10.67 11.11
CA GLU A 10 -3.71 9.64 11.87
C GLU A 10 -3.83 8.34 11.06
N ALA A 11 -4.17 8.43 9.78
CA ALA A 11 -4.26 7.27 8.91
C ALA A 11 -2.88 6.65 8.65
N GLU A 12 -1.85 7.45 8.39
CA GLU A 12 -0.49 6.94 8.17
C GLU A 12 0.08 6.27 9.44
N GLU A 13 -0.07 6.89 10.61
CA GLU A 13 0.36 6.31 11.88
C GLU A 13 -0.44 5.06 12.22
N ALA A 14 -1.75 5.04 11.95
CA ALA A 14 -2.59 3.88 12.21
C ALA A 14 -2.29 2.70 11.27
N ALA A 15 -2.01 2.96 9.99
CA ALA A 15 -1.62 1.92 9.04
C ALA A 15 -0.32 1.24 9.49
N VAL A 16 0.71 2.01 9.86
CA VAL A 16 1.98 1.44 10.33
C VAL A 16 1.83 0.79 11.72
N GLY A 17 1.03 1.37 12.62
CA GLY A 17 0.75 0.80 13.94
C GLY A 17 0.06 -0.55 13.87
N ALA A 18 -0.86 -0.74 12.92
CA ALA A 18 -1.53 -2.02 12.70
C ALA A 18 -0.54 -3.14 12.31
N LEU A 19 0.49 -2.83 11.51
CA LEU A 19 1.53 -3.78 11.12
C LEU A 19 2.38 -4.28 12.31
N PHE A 20 2.44 -3.53 13.42
CA PHE A 20 3.10 -3.97 14.66
C PHE A 20 2.21 -4.87 15.54
N LEU A 21 0.89 -4.82 15.36
CA LEU A 21 -0.06 -5.61 16.14
C LEU A 21 -0.20 -7.04 15.61
N GLU A 22 -0.15 -7.19 14.30
CA GLU A 22 -0.30 -8.48 13.64
C GLU A 22 0.63 -8.59 12.42
N ASP A 23 1.71 -9.34 12.57
CA ASP A 23 2.71 -9.60 11.52
C ASP A 23 2.08 -10.16 10.22
N GLY A 24 0.96 -10.86 10.33
CA GLY A 24 0.23 -11.42 9.19
C GLY A 24 -0.30 -10.36 8.21
N LEU A 25 -0.62 -9.16 8.69
CA LEU A 25 -1.16 -8.06 7.89
C LEU A 25 -0.18 -7.53 6.84
N ILE A 26 1.12 -7.78 7.00
CA ILE A 26 2.13 -7.33 6.04
C ILE A 26 1.88 -7.97 4.66
N LYS A 27 1.32 -9.18 4.61
CA LYS A 27 1.01 -9.87 3.35
C LYS A 27 -0.18 -9.26 2.61
N ASP A 28 -1.13 -8.71 3.36
CA ASP A 28 -2.33 -8.05 2.82
C ASP A 28 -2.10 -6.55 2.59
N CYS A 29 -0.94 -6.03 3.01
CA CYS A 29 -0.57 -4.64 2.89
C CYS A 29 -0.10 -4.30 1.47
N THR A 30 -0.81 -3.40 0.80
CA THR A 30 -0.41 -2.89 -0.53
C THR A 30 0.44 -1.62 -0.45
N LEU A 31 0.65 -1.10 0.77
CA LEU A 31 1.36 0.16 0.98
C LEU A 31 2.86 0.02 0.72
N ARG A 32 3.41 0.97 -0.03
CA ARG A 32 4.85 1.13 -0.28
C ARG A 32 5.36 2.36 0.46
N PRO A 33 6.67 2.44 0.80
CA PRO A 33 7.24 3.59 1.50
C PRO A 33 6.99 4.93 0.77
N GLU A 34 6.80 4.90 -0.54
CA GLU A 34 6.50 6.07 -1.37
C GLU A 34 5.10 6.65 -1.13
N HIS A 35 4.16 5.81 -0.68
CA HIS A 35 2.75 6.17 -0.44
C HIS A 35 2.58 7.04 0.81
N PHE A 36 3.54 7.03 1.71
CA PHE A 36 3.51 7.89 2.89
C PHE A 36 3.94 9.32 2.54
N TYR A 37 3.48 10.30 3.29
CA TYR A 37 4.00 11.66 3.24
C TYR A 37 5.12 11.85 4.27
N LEU A 38 4.93 11.32 5.48
CA LEU A 38 5.86 11.49 6.58
C LEU A 38 7.13 10.65 6.39
N ALA A 39 8.27 11.32 6.21
CA ALA A 39 9.57 10.68 5.98
C ALA A 39 9.96 9.64 7.04
N ARG A 40 9.57 9.87 8.31
CA ARG A 40 9.77 8.91 9.41
C ARG A 40 8.98 7.61 9.23
N LEU A 41 7.74 7.69 8.76
CA LEU A 41 6.90 6.52 8.48
C LEU A 41 7.37 5.80 7.22
N LYS A 42 7.87 6.53 6.20
CA LYS A 42 8.56 5.91 5.05
C LYS A 42 9.68 5.00 5.51
N ARG A 43 10.58 5.52 6.35
CA ARG A 43 11.72 4.76 6.87
C ARG A 43 11.26 3.58 7.72
N LEU A 44 10.25 3.80 8.57
CA LEU A 44 9.72 2.76 9.43
C LEU A 44 9.15 1.60 8.62
N LEU A 45 8.33 1.88 7.60
CA LEU A 45 7.80 0.85 6.70
C LEU A 45 8.92 0.13 5.95
N THR A 46 9.93 0.85 5.45
CA THR A 46 11.09 0.22 4.80
C THR A 46 11.79 -0.79 5.72
N ILE A 47 11.95 -0.48 7.00
CA ILE A 47 12.55 -1.39 7.98
C ILE A 47 11.63 -2.59 8.24
N ILE A 48 10.32 -2.36 8.38
CA ILE A 48 9.32 -3.43 8.55
C ILE A 48 9.39 -4.42 7.38
N LEU A 49 9.39 -3.92 6.14
CA LEU A 49 9.50 -4.76 4.93
C LEU A 49 10.84 -5.52 4.88
N GLN A 50 11.93 -4.93 5.37
CA GLN A 50 13.23 -5.61 5.46
C GLN A 50 13.24 -6.73 6.51
N LEU A 51 12.55 -6.56 7.63
CA LEU A 51 12.41 -7.60 8.65
C LEU A 51 11.58 -8.76 8.13
N ASP A 52 10.44 -8.47 7.49
CA ASP A 52 9.59 -9.48 6.86
C ASP A 52 10.35 -10.27 5.78
N ALA A 53 11.09 -9.58 4.91
CA ALA A 53 11.93 -10.23 3.90
C ALA A 53 13.03 -11.14 4.49
N LYS A 54 13.45 -10.89 5.73
CA LYS A 54 14.42 -11.74 6.46
C LYS A 54 13.73 -12.84 7.28
N GLY A 55 12.40 -12.91 7.30
CA GLY A 55 11.61 -13.82 8.13
C GLY A 55 11.77 -13.54 9.63
N LYS A 56 12.04 -12.28 10.01
CA LYS A 56 12.14 -11.85 11.40
C LYS A 56 10.80 -11.27 11.87
N PRO A 57 10.44 -11.43 13.16
CA PRO A 57 9.21 -10.84 13.71
C PRO A 57 9.27 -9.31 13.65
N VAL A 58 8.10 -8.69 13.47
CA VAL A 58 7.98 -7.22 13.35
C VAL A 58 7.52 -6.63 14.67
N ASP A 59 8.44 -6.63 15.64
CA ASP A 59 8.23 -5.99 16.94
C ASP A 59 9.11 -4.74 17.13
N VAL A 60 8.81 -3.95 18.17
CA VAL A 60 9.55 -2.70 18.47
C VAL A 60 11.04 -2.94 18.68
N ILE A 61 11.43 -4.03 19.33
CA ILE A 61 12.84 -4.36 19.61
C ILE A 61 13.55 -4.73 18.31
N SER A 62 12.92 -5.59 17.51
CA SER A 62 13.42 -6.04 16.21
C SER A 62 13.60 -4.86 15.24
N VAL A 63 12.64 -3.92 15.21
CA VAL A 63 12.76 -2.68 14.42
C VAL A 63 13.88 -1.79 14.92
N VAL A 64 14.07 -1.65 16.23
CA VAL A 64 15.14 -0.83 16.82
C VAL A 64 16.52 -1.42 16.51
N GLU A 65 16.65 -2.74 16.56
CA GLU A 65 17.87 -3.45 16.22
C GLU A 65 18.22 -3.28 14.73
N GLU A 66 17.24 -3.44 13.85
CA GLU A 66 17.42 -3.33 12.40
C GLU A 66 17.61 -1.89 11.93
N ALA A 67 16.94 -0.90 12.56
CA ALA A 67 17.09 0.52 12.21
C ALA A 67 18.54 1.01 12.41
N GLY A 68 19.20 0.55 13.47
CA GLY A 68 20.47 1.10 13.93
C GLY A 68 20.36 2.55 14.44
N LYS A 69 21.43 3.06 15.07
CA LYS A 69 21.41 4.34 15.80
C LYS A 69 20.97 5.55 14.95
N HIS A 70 21.49 5.67 13.73
CA HIS A 70 21.22 6.83 12.88
C HIS A 70 19.78 6.87 12.34
N ASN A 71 19.21 5.76 11.91
CA ASN A 71 17.84 5.76 11.42
C ASN A 71 16.84 5.89 12.57
N LEU A 72 17.14 5.29 13.73
CA LEU A 72 16.30 5.38 14.92
C LEU A 72 16.09 6.84 15.36
N GLU A 73 17.16 7.64 15.42
CA GLU A 73 17.06 9.08 15.70
C GLU A 73 16.20 9.80 14.65
N SER A 74 16.37 9.44 13.37
CA SER A 74 15.63 10.05 12.26
C SER A 74 14.13 9.72 12.23
N ILE A 75 13.71 8.63 12.88
CA ILE A 75 12.32 8.20 13.01
C ILE A 75 11.63 8.92 14.18
N GLY A 76 12.40 9.40 15.16
CA GLY A 76 11.89 9.98 16.41
C GLY A 76 12.21 9.14 17.65
N GLY A 77 13.05 8.12 17.51
CA GLY A 77 13.51 7.25 18.58
C GLY A 77 12.51 6.17 18.97
N ILE A 78 12.89 5.37 19.97
CA ILE A 78 12.10 4.24 20.49
C ILE A 78 10.72 4.72 20.96
N SER A 79 10.66 5.88 21.64
CA SER A 79 9.41 6.41 22.18
C SER A 79 8.35 6.64 21.10
N TYR A 80 8.74 7.08 19.91
CA TYR A 80 7.80 7.30 18.82
C TYR A 80 7.30 5.99 18.21
N ILE A 81 8.18 5.00 18.06
CA ILE A 81 7.78 3.66 17.58
C ILE A 81 6.81 3.01 18.57
N THR A 82 7.10 3.07 19.88
CA THR A 82 6.18 2.57 20.91
C THR A 82 4.84 3.31 20.90
N GLN A 83 4.84 4.62 20.66
CA GLN A 83 3.61 5.41 20.55
C GLN A 83 2.76 4.97 19.35
N ILE A 84 3.37 4.73 18.18
CA ILE A 84 2.66 4.24 16.99
C ILE A 84 2.12 2.83 17.20
N ALA A 85 2.93 1.93 17.77
CA ALA A 85 2.49 0.58 18.07
C ALA A 85 1.29 0.56 19.03
N GLY A 86 1.17 1.57 19.91
CA GLY A 86 0.04 1.75 20.83
C GLY A 86 -1.07 2.67 20.34
N SER A 87 -0.96 3.29 19.16
CA SER A 87 -1.97 4.27 18.68
C SER A 87 -3.21 3.59 18.11
N VAL A 88 -3.08 2.32 17.71
CA VAL A 88 -4.15 1.56 17.04
C VAL A 88 -4.85 0.65 18.04
N PRO A 89 -6.17 0.82 18.25
CA PRO A 89 -6.93 -0.04 19.17
C PRO A 89 -7.32 -1.38 18.53
N THR A 90 -7.41 -1.46 17.20
CA THR A 90 -7.79 -2.66 16.46
C THR A 90 -7.26 -2.63 15.02
N VAL A 91 -6.87 -3.81 14.54
CA VAL A 91 -6.44 -4.04 13.16
C VAL A 91 -7.62 -4.21 12.18
N ALA A 92 -8.86 -4.32 12.68
CA ALA A 92 -10.04 -4.56 11.85
C ALA A 92 -10.28 -3.46 10.78
N ASN A 93 -9.80 -2.24 11.04
CA ASN A 93 -9.92 -1.12 10.11
C ASN A 93 -8.66 -0.88 9.26
N PHE A 94 -7.74 -1.85 9.19
CA PHE A 94 -6.47 -1.69 8.49
C PHE A 94 -6.66 -1.32 7.01
N SER A 95 -7.54 -2.02 6.28
CA SER A 95 -7.86 -1.70 4.88
C SER A 95 -8.34 -0.26 4.73
N PHE A 96 -9.25 0.22 5.60
CA PHE A 96 -9.70 1.61 5.57
C PHE A 96 -8.55 2.63 5.73
N TYR A 97 -7.59 2.35 6.63
CA TYR A 97 -6.42 3.23 6.80
C TYR A 97 -5.49 3.17 5.58
N GLN A 98 -5.27 1.98 5.02
CA GLN A 98 -4.51 1.77 3.79
C GLN A 98 -5.10 2.57 2.62
N ASP A 99 -6.40 2.45 2.40
CA ASP A 99 -7.12 3.15 1.32
C ASP A 99 -7.01 4.66 1.48
N THR A 100 -7.14 5.14 2.71
CA THR A 100 -6.97 6.57 3.02
C THR A 100 -5.57 7.05 2.66
N VAL A 101 -4.52 6.31 3.01
CA VAL A 101 -3.13 6.66 2.67
C VAL A 101 -2.92 6.66 1.16
N LEU A 102 -3.45 5.67 0.45
CA LEU A 102 -3.40 5.57 -1.01
C LEU A 102 -4.11 6.74 -1.69
N GLU A 103 -5.32 7.10 -1.23
CA GLU A 103 -6.08 8.23 -1.78
C GLU A 103 -5.27 9.54 -1.67
N TYR A 104 -4.61 9.77 -0.53
CA TYR A 104 -3.73 10.93 -0.37
C TYR A 104 -2.48 10.85 -1.24
N TYR A 105 -1.89 9.67 -1.42
CA TYR A 105 -0.78 9.48 -2.36
C TYR A 105 -1.20 9.83 -3.80
N GLN A 106 -2.36 9.34 -4.25
CA GLN A 106 -2.90 9.63 -5.58
C GLN A 106 -3.15 11.13 -5.76
N LYS A 107 -3.72 11.82 -4.75
CA LYS A 107 -3.87 13.28 -4.76
C LYS A 107 -2.54 13.99 -4.96
N ARG A 108 -1.48 13.57 -4.23
CA ARG A 108 -0.14 14.15 -4.38
C ARG A 108 0.44 13.91 -5.77
N LYS A 109 0.28 12.69 -6.30
CA LYS A 109 0.75 12.34 -7.64
C LYS A 109 0.02 13.10 -8.75
N ALA A 110 -1.30 13.29 -8.62
CA ALA A 110 -2.07 14.11 -9.55
C ALA A 110 -1.57 15.57 -9.57
N VAL A 111 -1.28 16.16 -8.40
CA VAL A 111 -0.71 17.51 -8.30
C VAL A 111 0.68 17.58 -8.94
N GLU A 112 1.53 16.59 -8.71
CA GLU A 112 2.87 16.50 -9.31
C GLU A 112 2.79 16.46 -10.85
N ILE A 113 1.93 15.60 -11.40
CA ILE A 113 1.74 15.48 -12.85
C ILE A 113 1.18 16.78 -13.43
N ALA A 114 0.16 17.38 -12.80
CA ALA A 114 -0.41 18.62 -13.26
C ALA A 114 0.63 19.75 -13.32
N GLY A 115 1.51 19.83 -12.30
CA GLY A 115 2.63 20.78 -12.29
C GLY A 115 3.61 20.53 -13.43
N ARG A 116 3.97 19.27 -13.68
CA ARG A 116 4.87 18.89 -14.80
C ARG A 116 4.26 19.20 -16.16
N ILE A 117 2.95 18.94 -16.36
CA ILE A 117 2.23 19.30 -17.59
C ILE A 117 2.26 20.82 -17.78
N GLN A 118 2.00 21.59 -16.71
CA GLN A 118 2.03 23.04 -16.77
C GLN A 118 3.40 23.58 -17.18
N GLU A 119 4.48 23.06 -16.59
CA GLU A 119 5.86 23.46 -16.92
C GLU A 119 6.21 23.09 -18.37
N ASN A 120 5.93 21.85 -18.77
CA ASN A 120 6.26 21.35 -20.11
C ASN A 120 5.43 22.05 -21.20
N ALA A 121 4.20 22.46 -20.93
CA ALA A 121 3.36 23.20 -21.88
C ALA A 121 3.94 24.58 -22.25
N LEU A 122 4.80 25.16 -21.41
CA LEU A 122 5.44 26.46 -21.66
C LEU A 122 6.72 26.35 -22.49
N ILE A 123 7.40 25.20 -22.46
CA ILE A 123 8.77 25.04 -23.00
C ILE A 123 8.84 24.01 -24.13
N GLY A 124 8.06 22.93 -24.04
CA GLY A 124 8.18 21.74 -24.86
C GLY A 124 7.17 21.62 -26.01
N ASP A 125 7.24 20.49 -26.71
CA ASP A 125 6.22 20.10 -27.69
C ASP A 125 4.92 19.76 -26.97
N ILE A 126 3.85 20.47 -27.33
CA ILE A 126 2.52 20.31 -26.73
C ILE A 126 1.97 18.88 -26.96
N SER A 127 2.27 18.27 -28.10
CA SER A 127 1.76 16.95 -28.46
C SER A 127 2.37 15.84 -27.61
N CYS A 128 3.67 15.92 -27.30
CA CYS A 128 4.36 15.01 -26.39
C CYS A 128 3.89 15.23 -24.95
N THR A 129 3.82 16.50 -24.52
CA THR A 129 3.43 16.87 -23.14
C THR A 129 2.06 16.31 -22.77
N LEU A 130 1.09 16.44 -23.68
CA LEU A 130 -0.26 15.92 -23.47
C LEU A 130 -0.30 14.39 -23.45
N ARG A 131 0.44 13.73 -24.35
CA ARG A 131 0.51 12.26 -24.39
C ARG A 131 1.09 11.69 -23.10
N ASP A 132 2.24 12.20 -22.67
CA ASP A 132 2.94 11.74 -21.48
C ASP A 132 2.08 12.04 -20.24
N GLY A 133 1.51 13.24 -20.15
CA GLY A 133 0.62 13.62 -19.07
C GLY A 133 -0.63 12.73 -18.93
N ILE A 134 -1.27 12.35 -20.05
CA ILE A 134 -2.41 11.44 -20.04
C ILE A 134 -1.98 10.04 -19.58
N GLN A 135 -0.86 9.54 -20.12
CA GLN A 135 -0.33 8.23 -19.74
C GLN A 135 -0.03 8.15 -18.24
N ASP A 136 0.58 9.19 -17.67
CA ASP A 136 0.91 9.23 -16.26
C ASP A 136 -0.33 9.33 -15.36
N LEU A 137 -1.38 10.04 -15.79
CA LEU A 137 -2.65 10.10 -15.07
C LEU A 137 -3.35 8.75 -15.03
N MET A 138 -3.37 8.02 -16.15
CA MET A 138 -3.94 6.67 -16.21
C MET A 138 -3.22 5.70 -15.27
N GLN A 139 -1.90 5.78 -15.17
CA GLN A 139 -1.14 4.92 -14.26
C GLN A 139 -1.52 5.11 -12.79
N ILE A 140 -1.95 6.30 -12.37
CA ILE A 140 -2.39 6.53 -10.98
C ILE A 140 -3.72 5.82 -10.71
N GLU A 141 -4.61 5.78 -11.70
CA GLU A 141 -5.94 5.17 -11.59
C GLU A 141 -5.84 3.64 -11.47
N ASP A 142 -4.95 3.01 -12.24
CA ASP A 142 -4.76 1.55 -12.22
C ASP A 142 -4.27 1.00 -10.87
N HIS A 143 -3.51 1.78 -10.09
CA HIS A 143 -3.03 1.36 -8.76
C HIS A 143 -4.13 1.32 -7.68
N ALA A 144 -5.36 1.76 -8.00
CA ALA A 144 -6.51 1.65 -7.11
C ALA A 144 -7.31 0.33 -7.29
N GLY A 145 -7.04 -0.42 -8.37
CA GLY A 145 -7.86 -1.56 -8.78
C GLY A 145 -7.37 -2.96 -8.36
N ASP A 146 -6.24 -3.07 -7.68
CA ASP A 146 -5.61 -4.37 -7.37
C ASP A 146 -6.22 -5.09 -6.14
N ASP A 147 -7.18 -4.45 -5.45
CA ASP A 147 -7.93 -5.05 -4.33
C ASP A 147 -8.86 -6.21 -4.77
N ASP A 148 -9.11 -6.38 -6.08
CA ASP A 148 -10.06 -7.39 -6.59
C ASP A 148 -9.42 -8.79 -6.80
N LEU A 149 -8.10 -8.91 -6.74
CA LEU A 149 -7.44 -10.23 -6.86
C LEU A 149 -7.63 -11.12 -5.63
N GLY A 150 -8.00 -10.53 -4.49
CA GLY A 150 -8.31 -11.27 -3.26
C GLY A 150 -9.55 -12.15 -3.36
N GLU A 151 -10.56 -11.77 -4.16
CA GLU A 151 -11.80 -12.54 -4.34
C GLU A 151 -11.67 -13.70 -5.35
N VAL A 152 -10.71 -13.60 -6.27
CA VAL A 152 -10.48 -14.64 -7.30
C VAL A 152 -9.78 -15.87 -6.73
N MET A 153 -8.94 -15.71 -5.70
CA MET A 153 -8.24 -16.83 -5.07
C MET A 153 -9.15 -17.85 -4.34
N PRO A 154 -10.10 -17.45 -3.47
CA PRO A 154 -10.98 -18.42 -2.82
C PRO A 154 -11.88 -19.16 -3.82
N SER A 155 -12.35 -18.48 -4.87
CA SER A 155 -13.15 -19.10 -5.93
C SER A 155 -12.35 -20.08 -6.79
N LEU A 156 -11.06 -19.80 -7.04
CA LEU A 156 -10.16 -20.76 -7.71
C LEU A 156 -9.85 -21.99 -6.84
N VAL A 157 -9.70 -21.80 -5.53
CA VAL A 157 -9.49 -22.91 -4.57
C VAL A 157 -10.74 -23.78 -4.45
N GLU A 158 -11.94 -23.19 -4.46
CA GLU A 158 -13.20 -23.92 -4.53
C GLU A 158 -13.34 -24.72 -5.83
N LEU A 159 -13.05 -24.11 -6.99
CA LEU A 159 -13.05 -24.77 -8.30
C LEU A 159 -12.08 -25.97 -8.35
N TYR A 160 -10.90 -25.83 -7.74
CA TYR A 160 -9.92 -26.90 -7.67
C TYR A 160 -10.40 -28.04 -6.75
N GLY A 161 -11.05 -27.71 -5.62
CA GLY A 161 -11.66 -28.69 -4.72
C GLY A 161 -12.88 -29.41 -5.31
N GLU A 162 -13.63 -28.76 -6.19
CA GLU A 162 -14.70 -29.41 -6.97
C GLU A 162 -14.16 -30.33 -8.05
N SER A 163 -12.99 -30.04 -8.62
CA SER A 163 -12.32 -30.88 -9.62
C SER A 163 -11.76 -32.19 -9.05
N GLU A 164 -11.47 -32.26 -7.74
CA GLU A 164 -11.08 -33.50 -7.05
C GLU A 164 -12.26 -34.37 -6.63
N LYS A 165 -13.49 -33.82 -6.60
CA LYS A 165 -14.68 -34.66 -6.44
C LYS A 165 -14.86 -35.40 -7.76
N ASP A 166 -14.49 -36.67 -7.74
CA ASP A 166 -14.71 -37.64 -8.82
C ASP A 166 -16.22 -37.79 -9.06
N LEU A 167 -16.80 -36.79 -9.73
CA LEU A 167 -18.18 -36.76 -10.19
C LEU A 167 -18.13 -37.30 -11.61
N GLY A 168 -18.41 -38.59 -11.75
CA GLY A 168 -18.66 -39.27 -13.03
C GLY A 168 -19.85 -38.72 -13.83
N GLU A 169 -20.29 -37.49 -13.56
CA GLU A 169 -21.27 -36.74 -14.32
C GLU A 169 -20.58 -35.50 -14.89
N MET A 170 -20.44 -35.46 -16.21
CA MET A 170 -19.98 -34.28 -16.93
C MET A 170 -20.76 -33.04 -16.48
N THR A 171 -20.08 -32.11 -15.81
CA THR A 171 -20.60 -30.76 -15.59
C THR A 171 -20.31 -29.93 -16.85
N GLY A 172 -21.11 -30.15 -17.88
CA GLY A 172 -21.01 -29.41 -19.14
C GLY A 172 -22.23 -29.64 -20.03
N ILE A 173 -22.45 -28.72 -20.97
CA ILE A 173 -23.43 -28.93 -22.04
C ILE A 173 -22.74 -29.81 -23.09
N PRO A 174 -23.24 -31.02 -23.39
CA PRO A 174 -22.57 -31.91 -24.35
C PRO A 174 -22.60 -31.28 -25.75
N SER A 175 -21.42 -31.00 -26.29
CA SER A 175 -21.26 -30.37 -27.61
C SER A 175 -21.50 -31.32 -28.79
N GLY A 176 -21.78 -32.61 -28.51
CA GLY A 176 -22.41 -33.51 -29.47
C GLY A 176 -21.63 -33.79 -30.77
N PHE A 177 -20.30 -33.98 -30.68
CA PHE A 177 -19.50 -34.58 -31.75
C PHE A 177 -19.02 -35.97 -31.37
#